data_AF-A0A8S3E2Y8-F1
#
_entry.id   AF-A0A8S3E2Y8-F1
#
_cell.length_a   1.000
_cell.length_b   1.000
_cell.length_c   1.000
_cell.angle_alpha   90.00
_cell.angle_beta   90.00
_cell.angle_gamma   90.00
#
_symmetry.space_group_name_H-M   'P 1'
#
loop_
_entity.id
_entity.type
_entity.pdbx_description
1 polymer ?
#
loop_
_entity_poly.entity_id
_entity_poly.type
_entity_poly.pdbx_seq_one_letter_code
_entity_poly.pdbx_strand_id
1 'polypeptide(L)' 'MKWKKGAKEGIVVAGGQGGGCSLTQLHFPEELFVDTL' A
#
# COMPACT_ATOMS: atom_id res chain seq x y z
N MET A 1 -2.66 0.26 2.12
CA MET A 1 -3.36 1.57 2.07
C MET A 1 -3.19 2.29 3.39
N LYS A 2 -3.28 3.62 3.40
CA LYS A 2 -3.27 4.42 4.62
C LYS A 2 -4.66 5.02 4.86
N TRP A 3 -5.19 4.80 6.06
CA TRP A 3 -6.46 5.33 6.50
C TRP A 3 -6.22 6.32 7.64
N LYS A 4 -6.86 7.49 7.58
CA LYS A 4 -6.95 8.38 8.74
C LYS A 4 -8.18 7.98 9.57
N LYS A 5 -8.17 8.21 10.89
CA LYS A 5 -9.33 7.94 11.75
C LYS A 5 -10.56 8.69 11.23
N GLY A 6 -11.67 7.97 11.01
CA GLY A 6 -12.92 8.54 10.48
C GLY A 6 -12.91 8.84 8.98
N ALA A 7 -11.87 8.45 8.23
CA ALA A 7 -11.85 8.63 6.78
C ALA A 7 -12.89 7.71 6.10
N LYS A 8 -13.57 8.24 5.08
CA LYS A 8 -14.48 7.47 4.21
C LYS A 8 -13.75 6.76 3.07
N GLU A 9 -12.54 7.22 2.75
CA GLU A 9 -11.71 6.72 1.66
C GLU A 9 -10.26 6.58 2.11
N GLY A 10 -9.56 5.60 1.53
CA GLY A 10 -8.17 5.29 1.83
C GLY A 10 -7.22 5.92 0.82
N ILE A 11 -5.97 6.11 1.23
CA ILE A 11 -4.89 6.55 0.35
C ILE A 11 -4.09 5.33 -0.09
N VAL A 12 -3.93 5.14 -1.40
CA VAL A 12 -2.99 4.16 -1.94
C VAL A 12 -1.57 4.69 -1.72
N VAL A 13 -0.75 3.94 -0.98
CA VAL A 13 0.61 4.36 -0.59
C VAL A 13 1.70 3.59 -1.34
N ALA A 14 1.36 2.42 -1.88
CA ALA A 14 2.23 1.61 -2.73
C ALA A 14 1.36 0.80 -3.71
N GLY A 15 1.90 0.54 -4.90
CA GLY A 15 1.20 -0.15 -5.98
C GLY A 15 0.44 0.80 -6.92
N GLY A 16 -0.14 0.24 -7.99
CA GLY A 16 -0.92 0.97 -8.99
C GLY A 16 -0.11 1.70 -10.08
N GLN A 17 1.22 1.68 -9.99
CA GLN A 17 2.15 2.34 -10.94
C GLN A 17 3.04 1.32 -11.69
N GLY A 18 2.59 0.08 -11.79
CA GLY A 18 3.41 -1.03 -12.29
C GLY A 18 4.56 -1.42 -11.36
N GLY A 19 5.32 -2.43 -11.79
CA GLY A 19 6.50 -2.91 -11.07
C GLY A 19 7.71 -1.99 -11.25
N GLY A 20 8.51 -1.82 -10.18
CA GLY A 20 9.72 -1.00 -10.23
C GLY A 20 10.41 -0.85 -8.86
N CYS A 21 11.42 0.01 -8.81
CA CYS A 21 12.32 0.19 -7.67
C CYS A 21 12.02 1.47 -6.84
N SER A 22 10.93 2.18 -7.14
CA SER A 22 10.51 3.35 -6.36
C SER A 22 9.84 2.94 -5.06
N LEU A 23 9.89 3.81 -4.04
CA LEU A 23 9.28 3.60 -2.72
C LEU A 23 7.76 3.33 -2.78
N THR A 24 7.09 3.74 -3.84
CA THR A 24 5.65 3.59 -4.02
C THR A 24 5.26 2.49 -5.02
N GLN A 25 6.23 1.72 -5.54
CA GLN A 25 5.99 0.62 -6.47
C GLN A 25 6.08 -0.74 -5.78
N LEU A 26 5.39 -1.72 -6.37
CA LEU A 26 5.46 -3.13 -5.98
C LEU A 26 5.85 -3.92 -7.23
N HIS A 27 6.99 -4.61 -7.21
CA HIS A 27 7.46 -5.36 -8.38
C HIS A 27 6.95 -6.80 -8.36
N PHE A 28 7.31 -7.57 -7.33
CA PHE A 28 6.87 -8.95 -7.13
C PHE A 28 6.69 -9.24 -5.62
N PRO A 29 5.68 -8.64 -4.96
CA PRO A 29 5.38 -9.02 -3.59
C PRO A 29 4.79 -10.44 -3.57
N GLU A 30 5.38 -11.32 -2.78
CA GLU A 30 4.88 -12.69 -2.59
C GLU A 30 3.76 -12.74 -1.55
N GLU A 31 3.87 -11.94 -0.50
CA GLU A 31 2.94 -11.92 0.62
C GLU A 31 2.62 -10.49 1.09
N LEU A 32 1.47 -10.36 1.77
CA LEU A 32 1.04 -9.14 2.44
C LEU A 32 0.55 -9.51 3.84
N PHE A 33 1.20 -8.96 4.86
CA PHE A 33 0.76 -9.09 6.26
C PHE A 33 0.17 -7.77 6.75
N VAL A 34 -0.91 -7.87 7.53
CA VAL A 34 -1.55 -6.74 8.20
C VAL A 34 -1.49 -7.01 9.70
N ASP A 35 -0.82 -6.13 10.42
CA ASP A 35 -0.77 -6.16 11.88
C ASP A 35 -1.91 -5.32 12.48
N THR A 36 -2.39 -5.71 13.66
CA THR A 36 -3.51 -5.09 14.38
C THR A 36 -3.10 -4.25 15.59
N LEU A 37 -1.79 -4.06 15.81
CA LEU A 37 -1.24 -3.26 16.91
C LEU A 37 -1.58 -1.76 16.82
#